data_AF-A0A2A2ZNJ8-F1
#
_entry.id   AF-A0A2A2ZNJ8-F1
#
_cell.length_a   1.000
_cell.length_b   1.000
_cell.length_c   1.000
_cell.angle_alpha   90.00
_cell.angle_beta   90.00
_cell.angle_gamma   90.00
#
_symmetry.space_group_name_H-M   'P 1'
#
loop_
_entity.id
_entity.type
_entity.pdbx_description
1 polymer ?
#
loop_
_entity_poly.entity_id
_entity_poly.type
_entity_poly.pdbx_seq_one_letter_code
_entity_poly.pdbx_strand_id
1 'polypeptide(L)'
;MTEFAVIDPTSGDTLATYPTLSDDELQAAVAKSADAYERWSATSIDDRIRIIGEVSELHAARSRQLADIIGREMGKPVTQALGEVEL
;
A
#
# COMPACT_ATOMS: atom_id res chain seq x y z
N MET A 1 3.98 -22.80 5.01
CA MET A 1 3.94 -21.44 4.44
C MET A 1 2.59 -21.27 3.81
N THR A 2 1.87 -20.23 4.20
CA THR A 2 0.62 -19.84 3.54
C THR A 2 0.99 -18.87 2.42
N GLU A 3 0.31 -18.92 1.29
CA GLU A 3 0.49 -17.91 0.24
C GLU A 3 -0.67 -16.90 0.33
N PHE A 4 -0.36 -15.63 0.15
CA PHE A 4 -1.37 -14.59 -0.02
C PHE A 4 -1.75 -14.54 -1.50
N ALA A 5 -2.99 -14.93 -1.82
CA ALA A 5 -3.51 -14.89 -3.18
C ALA A 5 -4.36 -13.63 -3.38
N VAL A 6 -4.06 -12.88 -4.43
CA VAL A 6 -4.90 -11.81 -4.94
C VAL A 6 -5.87 -12.41 -5.94
N ILE A 7 -7.17 -12.30 -5.65
CA ILE A 7 -8.23 -12.91 -6.46
C ILE A 7 -9.08 -11.79 -7.05
N ASP A 8 -9.41 -11.87 -8.35
CA ASP A 8 -10.44 -11.04 -8.94
C ASP A 8 -11.81 -11.56 -8.47
N PRO A 9 -12.56 -10.81 -7.65
CA PRO A 9 -13.83 -11.30 -7.12
C PRO A 9 -14.95 -11.34 -8.16
N THR A 10 -14.77 -10.74 -9.33
CA THR A 10 -15.78 -10.72 -10.40
C THR A 10 -15.73 -11.97 -11.29
N SER A 11 -14.55 -12.57 -11.45
CA SER A 11 -14.36 -13.81 -12.22
C SER A 11 -13.98 -15.02 -11.35
N GLY A 12 -13.40 -14.79 -10.18
CA GLY A 12 -12.81 -15.82 -9.32
C GLY A 12 -11.36 -16.18 -9.70
N ASP A 13 -10.76 -15.50 -10.67
CA ASP A 13 -9.41 -15.79 -11.14
C ASP A 13 -8.35 -15.34 -10.13
N THR A 14 -7.29 -16.14 -9.98
CA THR A 14 -6.11 -15.71 -9.22
C THR A 14 -5.27 -14.78 -10.07
N LEU A 15 -5.16 -13.51 -9.66
CA LEU A 15 -4.38 -12.48 -10.34
C LEU A 15 -2.89 -12.59 -10.02
N ALA A 16 -2.55 -12.91 -8.76
CA ALA A 16 -1.19 -13.08 -8.30
C ALA A 16 -1.14 -13.88 -6.98
N THR A 17 -0.01 -14.51 -6.70
CA THR A 17 0.29 -15.11 -5.40
C THR A 17 1.60 -14.56 -4.86
N TYR A 18 1.64 -14.35 -3.55
CA TYR A 18 2.80 -13.83 -2.84
C TYR A 18 3.12 -14.72 -1.64
N PRO A 19 4.39 -14.99 -1.36
CA PRO A 19 4.75 -15.69 -0.13
C PRO A 19 4.42 -14.82 1.09
N THR A 20 3.91 -15.42 2.15
CA THR A 20 3.87 -14.74 3.45
C THR A 20 5.27 -14.69 4.06
N LEU A 21 5.52 -13.68 4.90
CA LEU A 21 6.75 -13.61 5.67
C LEU A 21 6.91 -14.84 6.56
N SER A 22 8.13 -15.36 6.65
CA SER A 22 8.57 -16.23 7.73
C SER A 22 8.71 -15.45 9.04
N ASP A 23 8.83 -16.16 10.17
CA ASP A 23 9.03 -15.53 11.48
C ASP A 23 10.29 -14.66 11.50
N ASP A 24 11.39 -15.12 10.90
CA ASP A 24 12.65 -14.37 10.82
C ASP A 24 12.51 -13.11 9.95
N GLU A 25 11.83 -13.19 8.81
CA GLU A 25 11.56 -12.03 7.95
C GLU A 25 10.64 -11.01 8.64
N LEU A 26 9.65 -11.48 9.39
CA LEU A 26 8.78 -10.64 10.20
C LEU A 26 9.59 -9.91 11.29
N GLN A 27 10.43 -10.61 12.04
CA GLN A 27 11.29 -10.00 13.06
C GLN A 27 12.23 -8.96 12.44
N ALA A 28 12.82 -9.26 11.28
CA ALA A 28 13.68 -8.33 10.56
C ALA A 28 12.92 -7.07 10.10
N ALA A 29 11.68 -7.22 9.60
CA ALA A 29 10.85 -6.09 9.19
C ALA A 29 10.48 -5.18 10.37
N VAL A 30 10.15 -5.76 11.52
CA VAL A 30 9.85 -5.01 12.76
C VAL A 30 11.09 -4.27 13.26
N ALA A 31 12.25 -4.94 13.32
CA ALA A 31 13.51 -4.32 13.73
C ALA A 31 13.87 -3.12 12.82
N LYS A 32 13.77 -3.30 11.50
CA LYS A 32 14.00 -2.22 10.53
C LYS A 32 13.07 -1.02 10.74
N SER A 33 11.81 -1.27 11.11
CA SER A 33 10.85 -0.21 11.43
C SER A 33 11.26 0.56 12.70
N ALA A 34 11.71 -0.15 13.74
CA ALA A 34 12.21 0.46 14.96
C ALA A 34 13.45 1.33 14.70
N ASP A 35 14.42 0.85 13.91
CA ASP A 35 15.63 1.59 13.55
C ASP A 35 15.30 2.85 12.71
N ALA A 36 14.29 2.77 11.85
CA ALA A 36 13.82 3.92 11.08
C ALA A 36 13.14 4.96 11.97
N TYR A 37 12.39 4.52 12.99
CA TYR A 37 11.70 5.39 13.93
C TYR A 37 12.67 6.29 14.72
N GLU A 38 13.84 5.80 15.10
CA GLU A 38 14.84 6.62 15.83
C GLU A 38 15.18 7.91 15.05
N ARG A 39 15.34 7.82 13.73
CA ARG A 39 15.61 8.98 12.86
C ARG A 39 14.34 9.75 12.52
N TRP A 40 13.25 9.04 12.23
CA TRP A 40 11.99 9.67 11.82
C TRP A 40 11.34 10.48 12.95
N SER A 41 11.41 10.00 14.19
CA SER A 41 10.85 10.68 15.36
C SER A 41 11.51 12.02 15.65
N ALA A 42 12.77 12.20 15.26
CA ALA A 42 13.51 13.46 15.33
C ALA A 42 13.31 14.38 14.11
N THR A 43 12.63 13.93 13.05
CA THR A 43 12.37 14.73 11.85
C THR A 43 11.43 15.88 12.18
N SER A 44 11.70 17.09 11.68
CA SER A 44 10.87 18.27 11.92
C SER A 44 9.43 18.08 11.42
N ILE A 45 8.47 18.82 11.98
CA ILE A 45 7.08 18.78 11.50
C ILE A 45 7.01 19.24 10.04
N ASP A 46 7.73 20.31 9.69
CA ASP A 46 7.75 20.85 8.32
C ASP A 46 8.27 19.84 7.30
N ASP A 47 9.32 19.09 7.63
CA ASP A 47 9.83 18.02 6.77
C ASP A 47 8.84 16.87 6.62
N ARG A 48 8.14 16.49 7.69
CA ARG A 48 7.10 15.45 7.61
C ARG A 48 5.93 15.91 6.74
N ILE A 49 5.51 17.17 6.85
CA ILE A 49 4.47 17.78 6.01
C ILE A 49 4.91 17.74 4.55
N ARG A 50 6.15 18.16 4.24
CA ARG A 50 6.68 18.11 2.88
C ARG A 50 6.66 16.70 2.31
N ILE A 51 7.14 15.70 3.06
CA ILE A 51 7.17 14.30 2.62
C ILE A 51 5.75 13.75 2.39
N ILE A 52 4.81 14.03 3.29
CA ILE A 52 3.40 13.61 3.12
C ILE A 52 2.76 14.33 1.91
N GLY A 53 3.11 15.59 1.67
CA GLY A 53 2.70 16.34 0.49
C GLY A 53 3.17 15.68 -0.80
N GLU A 54 4.45 15.29 -0.87
CA GLU A 54 5.00 14.54 -2.02
C GLU A 54 4.26 13.20 -2.22
N VAL A 55 3.91 12.50 -1.15
CA VAL A 55 3.10 11.26 -1.23
C VAL A 55 1.70 11.54 -1.80
N SER A 56 1.06 12.64 -1.41
CA SER A 56 -0.25 13.05 -1.93
C SER A 56 -0.18 13.38 -3.44
N GLU A 57 0.83 14.14 -3.87
CA GLU A 57 1.04 14.44 -5.29
C GLU A 57 1.23 13.16 -6.11
N LEU A 58 1.98 12.19 -5.57
CA LEU A 58 2.20 10.89 -6.20
C LEU A 58 0.93 10.03 -6.25
N HIS A 59 0.05 10.12 -5.26
CA HIS A 59 -1.26 9.45 -5.28
C HIS A 59 -2.16 10.06 -6.35
N ALA A 60 -2.25 11.39 -6.40
CA ALA A 60 -3.04 12.10 -7.41
C ALA A 60 -2.54 11.81 -8.83
N ALA A 61 -1.22 11.86 -9.05
CA ALA A 61 -0.61 11.56 -10.35
C ALA A 61 -0.86 10.12 -10.84
N ARG A 62 -1.14 9.20 -9.91
CA ARG A 62 -1.38 7.77 -10.19
C ARG A 62 -2.81 7.34 -9.87
N SER A 63 -3.75 8.28 -9.69
CA SER A 63 -5.06 7.99 -9.11
C SER A 63 -5.80 6.91 -9.89
N ARG A 64 -5.77 7.00 -11.22
CA ARG A 64 -6.37 5.99 -12.10
C ARG A 64 -5.75 4.61 -11.96
N GLN A 65 -4.43 4.52 -11.90
CA GLN A 65 -3.73 3.25 -11.76
C GLN A 65 -4.08 2.58 -10.43
N LEU A 66 -4.07 3.36 -9.34
CA LEU A 66 -4.41 2.87 -8.01
C LEU A 66 -5.88 2.44 -7.93
N ALA A 67 -6.79 3.21 -8.55
CA ALA A 67 -8.21 2.87 -8.61
C ALA A 67 -8.49 1.59 -9.42
N ASP A 68 -7.79 1.39 -10.53
CA ASP A 68 -7.90 0.16 -11.33
C ASP A 68 -7.39 -1.06 -10.53
N ILE A 69 -6.34 -0.92 -9.71
CA ILE A 69 -5.88 -1.99 -8.79
C ILE A 69 -6.97 -2.30 -7.77
N ILE A 70 -7.46 -1.29 -7.05
CA ILE A 70 -8.52 -1.46 -6.05
C ILE A 70 -9.77 -2.11 -6.66
N GLY A 71 -10.19 -1.67 -7.85
CA GLY A 71 -11.34 -2.23 -8.55
C GLY A 71 -11.14 -3.70 -8.93
N ARG A 72 -9.95 -4.08 -9.41
CA ARG A 72 -9.62 -5.45 -9.79
C ARG A 72 -9.50 -6.40 -8.61
N GLU A 73 -8.90 -5.96 -7.52
CA GLU A 73 -8.67 -6.83 -6.37
C GLU A 73 -9.91 -6.92 -5.46
N MET A 74 -10.73 -5.86 -5.39
CA MET A 74 -11.85 -5.77 -4.45
C MET A 74 -13.23 -5.79 -5.14
N GLY A 75 -13.28 -5.77 -6.48
CA GLY A 75 -14.52 -5.85 -7.26
C GLY A 75 -15.40 -4.60 -7.25
N LYS A 76 -14.91 -3.48 -6.70
CA LYS A 76 -15.68 -2.24 -6.62
C LYS A 76 -15.62 -1.46 -7.95
N PRO A 77 -16.65 -0.69 -8.31
CA PRO A 77 -16.60 0.19 -9.48
C PRO A 77 -15.40 1.14 -9.42
N VAL A 78 -14.68 1.29 -10.53
CA VAL A 78 -13.48 2.16 -10.61
C VAL A 78 -13.78 3.60 -10.19
N THR A 79 -15.00 4.10 -10.43
CA THR A 79 -15.42 5.44 -9.98
C THR A 79 -15.47 5.57 -8.46
N GLN A 80 -15.83 4.52 -7.73
CA GLN A 80 -15.77 4.51 -6.27
C GLN A 80 -14.32 4.38 -5.78
N ALA A 81 -13.52 3.55 -6.45
CA ALA A 81 -12.10 3.41 -6.15
C ALA A 81 -11.31 4.71 -6.40
N LEU A 82 -11.67 5.49 -7.43
CA LEU A 82 -11.10 6.82 -7.67
C LEU A 82 -11.39 7.76 -6.49
N GLY A 83 -12.63 7.76 -6.00
CA GLY A 83 -12.99 8.53 -4.82
C GLY A 83 -12.18 8.14 -3.57
N GLU A 84 -11.81 6.88 -3.42
CA GLU A 84 -10.96 6.40 -2.31
C GLU A 84 -9.50 6.86 -2.43
N VAL A 85 -8.99 7.01 -3.65
CA VAL A 85 -7.60 7.47 -3.90
C VAL A 85 -7.47 8.99 -3.83
N GLU A 86 -8.54 9.72 -4.13
CA GLU A 86 -8.55 11.18 -4.21
C GLU A 86 -9.03 11.87 -2.91
N LEU A 87 -9.47 11.10 -1.91
CA LEU A 87 -9.83 11.57 -0.55
C LEU A 87 -8.61 11.99 0.27
#